data_AF-A0A2W4J6T9-F1
#
_entry.id   AF-A0A2W4J6T9-F1
#
_cell.length_a   1.000
_cell.length_b   1.000
_cell.length_c   1.000
_cell.angle_alpha   90.00
_cell.angle_beta   90.00
_cell.angle_gamma   90.00
#
_symmetry.space_group_name_H-M   'P 1'
#
loop_
_entity.id
_entity.type
_entity.pdbx_description
1 polymer ?
#
loop_
_entity_poly.entity_id
_entity_poly.type
_entity_poly.pdbx_seq_one_letter_code
_entity_poly.pdbx_strand_id
1 'polypeptide(L)'
;MQFGHFDDEAREYVITRPDTPRSWSNYLGSRLYGGIITQNAGGYSFYKSGGSGRVLRFRFNGVPQDEPGRFVYLRDDADGDFWSASWQPVGKPLCVEGEPAEGQQKSTVRHGLGYSIFHSSYRGIESEATYFIPEGQAFEYWSVKVTNTTDQPRTISVFSYAELANEWNYRQDLENLQYSQYVVV
;
A
#
# COMPACT_ATOMS: atom_id res chain seq x y z
N MET A 1 6.21 23.68 4.44
CA MET A 1 6.39 22.32 5.00
C MET A 1 6.60 21.36 3.85
N GLN A 2 7.57 20.44 3.94
CA GLN A 2 7.91 19.48 2.88
C GLN A 2 7.62 18.05 3.37
N PHE A 3 7.12 17.19 2.49
CA PHE A 3 6.78 15.77 2.79
C PHE A 3 7.70 14.77 2.09
N GLY A 4 8.66 15.28 1.31
CA GLY A 4 9.54 14.47 0.48
C GLY A 4 10.46 15.30 -0.39
N HIS A 5 11.31 14.61 -1.16
CA HIS A 5 12.29 15.19 -2.07
C HIS A 5 12.56 14.26 -3.25
N PHE A 6 13.18 14.79 -4.31
CA PHE A 6 13.70 13.96 -5.40
C PHE A 6 15.01 13.28 -4.99
N ASP A 7 15.19 12.07 -5.46
CA ASP A 7 16.44 11.31 -5.45
C ASP A 7 16.80 11.05 -6.92
N ASP A 8 17.61 11.96 -7.48
CA ASP A 8 17.89 12.00 -8.92
C ASP A 8 18.75 10.80 -9.37
N GLU A 9 19.59 10.27 -8.47
CA GLU A 9 20.43 9.09 -8.74
C GLU A 9 19.56 7.84 -8.88
N ALA A 10 18.63 7.63 -7.94
CA ALA A 10 17.67 6.52 -8.00
C ALA A 10 16.56 6.75 -9.04
N ARG A 11 16.35 8.01 -9.46
CA ARG A 11 15.21 8.48 -10.27
C ARG A 11 13.88 8.20 -9.58
N GLU A 12 13.83 8.54 -8.29
CA GLU A 12 12.68 8.34 -7.42
C GLU A 12 12.23 9.64 -6.78
N TYR A 13 10.96 9.69 -6.39
CA TYR A 13 10.48 10.66 -5.42
C TYR A 13 10.35 10.00 -4.05
N VAL A 14 11.06 10.53 -3.05
CA VAL A 14 11.12 10.01 -1.70
C VAL A 14 10.17 10.78 -0.81
N ILE A 15 9.09 10.14 -0.37
CA ILE A 15 8.13 10.64 0.60
C ILE A 15 8.65 10.24 1.99
N THR A 16 9.09 11.22 2.77
CA THR A 16 9.66 10.99 4.11
C THR A 16 8.59 10.99 5.20
N ARG A 17 7.39 11.46 4.88
CA ARG A 17 6.22 11.52 5.76
C ARG A 17 4.94 11.16 4.98
N PRO A 18 4.23 10.08 5.34
CA PRO A 18 3.10 9.56 4.55
C PRO A 18 1.78 10.30 4.82
N ASP A 19 1.74 11.18 5.81
CA ASP A 19 0.61 12.07 6.14
C ASP A 19 0.53 13.29 5.22
N THR A 20 0.73 13.08 3.93
CA THR A 20 0.64 14.11 2.90
C THR A 20 -0.77 14.73 2.87
N PRO A 21 -0.92 16.01 2.49
CA PRO A 21 -2.21 16.71 2.52
C PRO A 21 -3.24 16.15 1.51
N ARG A 22 -2.78 15.33 0.57
CA ARG A 22 -3.55 14.58 -0.43
C ARG A 22 -2.80 13.28 -0.74
N SER A 23 -3.51 12.28 -1.24
CA SER A 23 -2.89 11.10 -1.82
C SER A 23 -1.99 11.46 -2.99
N TRP A 24 -0.72 11.08 -2.89
CA TRP A 24 0.26 11.15 -3.96
C TRP A 24 0.36 9.77 -4.58
N SER A 25 0.08 9.68 -5.87
CA SER A 25 0.00 8.41 -6.58
C SER A 25 1.18 8.19 -7.52
N ASN A 26 1.43 6.91 -7.78
CA ASN A 26 2.30 6.40 -8.81
C ASN A 26 1.53 5.44 -9.72
N TYR A 27 2.04 5.25 -10.93
CA TYR A 27 1.53 4.30 -11.91
C TYR A 27 2.46 3.09 -11.98
N LEU A 28 1.88 1.91 -11.87
CA LEU A 28 2.55 0.63 -12.01
C LEU A 28 2.18 0.01 -13.37
N GLY A 29 3.13 -0.70 -13.97
CA GLY A 29 2.87 -1.58 -15.11
C GLY A 29 2.83 -0.92 -16.48
N SER A 30 2.02 -1.50 -17.36
CA SER A 30 2.01 -1.22 -18.80
C SER A 30 0.58 -1.13 -19.34
N ARG A 31 0.44 -1.09 -20.68
CA ARG A 31 -0.88 -1.09 -21.34
C ARG A 31 -1.67 -2.39 -21.15
N LEU A 32 -1.00 -3.50 -20.80
CA LEU A 32 -1.66 -4.79 -20.61
C LEU A 32 -2.30 -4.90 -19.23
N TYR A 33 -1.53 -4.59 -18.19
CA TYR A 33 -1.97 -4.58 -16.80
C TYR A 33 -1.33 -3.39 -16.10
N GLY A 34 -2.16 -2.62 -15.41
CA GLY A 34 -1.77 -1.37 -14.78
C GLY A 34 -2.28 -1.29 -13.35
N GLY A 35 -1.60 -0.47 -12.56
CA GLY A 35 -1.99 -0.21 -11.18
C GLY A 35 -1.82 1.26 -10.84
N ILE A 36 -2.77 1.81 -10.09
CA ILE A 36 -2.59 3.07 -9.38
C ILE A 36 -2.29 2.72 -7.94
N ILE A 37 -1.18 3.23 -7.41
CA ILE A 37 -0.79 3.04 -6.02
C ILE A 37 -0.49 4.39 -5.39
N THR A 38 -0.87 4.60 -4.14
CA THR A 38 -0.57 5.84 -3.43
C THR A 38 0.49 5.65 -2.37
N GLN A 39 0.95 6.73 -1.75
CA GLN A 39 1.88 6.70 -0.62
C GLN A 39 1.36 5.96 0.63
N ASN A 40 0.09 5.54 0.61
CA ASN A 40 -0.53 4.77 1.68
C ASN A 40 -0.95 3.36 1.23
N ALA A 41 -0.41 2.88 0.10
CA ALA A 41 -0.73 1.61 -0.54
C ALA A 41 -2.20 1.47 -0.97
N GLY A 42 -2.94 2.59 -0.97
CA GLY A 42 -4.26 2.71 -1.55
C GLY A 42 -4.24 2.61 -3.08
N GLY A 43 -5.43 2.51 -3.67
CA GLY A 43 -5.61 2.51 -5.12
C GLY A 43 -6.17 1.20 -5.65
N TYR A 44 -5.88 0.90 -6.92
CA TYR A 44 -6.45 -0.24 -7.63
C TYR A 44 -5.52 -0.77 -8.72
N SER A 45 -5.87 -1.92 -9.27
CA SER A 45 -5.28 -2.47 -10.49
C SER A 45 -6.34 -2.83 -11.52
N PHE A 46 -5.90 -2.96 -12.77
CA PHE A 46 -6.77 -3.22 -13.90
C PHE A 46 -6.05 -3.92 -15.05
N TYR A 47 -6.80 -4.71 -15.82
CA TYR A 47 -6.38 -5.30 -17.08
C TYR A 47 -6.87 -4.45 -18.25
N LYS A 48 -5.95 -3.95 -19.08
CA LYS A 48 -6.14 -3.09 -20.27
C LYS A 48 -6.79 -1.73 -20.05
N SER A 49 -7.82 -1.62 -19.20
CA SER A 49 -8.58 -0.38 -19.00
C SER A 49 -8.89 -0.15 -17.52
N GLY A 50 -8.47 0.99 -16.99
CA GLY A 50 -8.85 1.43 -15.65
C GLY A 50 -10.36 1.61 -15.49
N GLY A 51 -11.09 1.89 -16.57
CA GLY A 51 -12.54 2.09 -16.53
C GLY A 51 -13.37 0.81 -16.66
N SER A 52 -12.86 -0.22 -17.34
CA SER A 52 -13.66 -1.41 -17.72
C SER A 52 -12.87 -2.72 -17.65
N GLY A 53 -11.81 -2.78 -16.85
CA GLY A 53 -10.99 -3.97 -16.60
C GLY A 53 -10.53 -4.02 -15.15
N ARG A 54 -11.32 -3.49 -14.20
CA ARG A 54 -10.99 -3.40 -12.79
C ARG A 54 -10.76 -4.78 -12.17
N VAL A 55 -9.68 -4.90 -11.39
CA VAL A 55 -9.35 -6.13 -10.64
C VAL A 55 -9.43 -5.87 -9.14
N LEU A 56 -8.73 -4.83 -8.65
CA LEU A 56 -8.87 -4.38 -7.27
C LEU A 56 -9.85 -3.22 -7.20
N ARG A 57 -10.75 -3.22 -6.21
CA ARG A 57 -11.72 -2.16 -5.97
C ARG A 57 -11.03 -0.86 -5.52
N PHE A 58 -11.64 0.28 -5.81
CA PHE A 58 -11.25 1.57 -5.21
C PHE A 58 -12.45 2.50 -5.06
N ARG A 59 -12.57 3.17 -3.90
CA ARG A 59 -13.66 4.13 -3.65
C ARG A 59 -13.16 5.55 -3.86
N PHE A 60 -13.43 6.11 -5.04
CA PHE A 60 -13.12 7.51 -5.31
C PHE A 60 -13.85 8.43 -4.33
N ASN A 61 -13.14 9.40 -3.77
CA ASN A 61 -13.67 10.33 -2.77
C ASN A 61 -14.27 9.63 -1.53
N GLY A 62 -13.76 8.45 -1.18
CA GLY A 62 -14.11 7.75 0.06
C GLY A 62 -13.66 8.51 1.31
N VAL A 63 -14.27 8.15 2.45
CA VAL A 63 -13.88 8.59 3.80
C VAL A 63 -13.68 7.34 4.67
N PRO A 64 -12.46 7.02 5.13
CA PRO A 64 -11.20 7.72 4.84
C PRO A 64 -10.83 7.71 3.35
N GLN A 65 -10.03 8.70 2.94
CA GLN A 65 -9.55 8.80 1.56
C GLN A 65 -8.60 7.64 1.26
N ASP A 66 -8.55 7.22 0.00
CA ASP A 66 -7.52 6.31 -0.52
C ASP A 66 -7.66 4.83 -0.12
N GLU A 67 -8.89 4.40 0.12
CA GLU A 67 -9.20 3.01 0.47
C GLU A 67 -10.28 2.41 -0.45
N PRO A 68 -10.27 1.08 -0.64
CA PRO A 68 -9.29 0.10 -0.16
C PRO A 68 -7.96 0.16 -0.95
N GLY A 69 -7.06 -0.77 -0.66
CA GLY A 69 -5.74 -0.83 -1.27
C GLY A 69 -5.11 -2.22 -1.19
N ARG A 70 -3.78 -2.22 -1.20
CA ARG A 70 -2.88 -3.38 -1.21
C ARG A 70 -2.19 -3.50 0.14
N PHE A 71 -2.89 -3.98 1.15
CA PHE A 71 -2.36 -3.87 2.52
C PHE A 71 -1.60 -5.12 2.92
N VAL A 72 -0.49 -4.91 3.62
CA VAL A 72 0.26 -5.94 4.32
C VAL A 72 0.28 -5.54 5.78
N TYR A 73 -0.38 -6.34 6.62
CA TYR A 73 -0.40 -6.18 8.06
C TYR A 73 0.65 -7.05 8.70
N LEU A 74 1.32 -6.50 9.70
CA LEU A 74 2.23 -7.20 10.58
C LEU A 74 1.63 -7.21 11.98
N ARG A 75 1.72 -8.34 12.66
CA ARG A 75 1.28 -8.50 14.05
C ARG A 75 2.39 -9.15 14.84
N ASP A 76 2.73 -8.57 15.98
CA ASP A 76 3.55 -9.26 16.98
C ASP A 76 2.68 -10.24 17.74
N ASP A 77 3.04 -11.53 17.70
CA ASP A 77 2.26 -12.57 18.34
C ASP A 77 2.47 -12.61 19.87
N ALA A 78 3.47 -11.91 20.40
CA ALA A 78 3.74 -11.85 21.84
C ALA A 78 2.66 -11.09 22.62
N ASP A 79 2.18 -9.96 22.09
CA ASP A 79 1.18 -9.09 22.73
C ASP A 79 -0.05 -8.82 21.85
N GLY A 80 -0.02 -9.24 20.58
CA GLY A 80 -1.09 -9.05 19.62
C GLY A 80 -1.15 -7.66 19.00
N ASP A 81 -0.19 -6.79 19.29
CA ASP A 81 -0.09 -5.47 18.66
C ASP A 81 0.20 -5.61 17.15
N PHE A 82 -0.37 -4.71 16.35
CA PHE A 82 -0.32 -4.80 14.90
C PHE A 82 -0.20 -3.44 14.23
N TRP A 83 0.39 -3.44 13.04
CA TRP A 83 0.57 -2.27 12.19
C TRP A 83 0.56 -2.70 10.72
N SER A 84 0.50 -1.73 9.80
CA SER A 84 0.61 -1.99 8.37
C SER A 84 2.03 -1.65 7.88
N ALA A 85 2.49 -2.34 6.83
CA ALA A 85 3.76 -2.04 6.16
C ALA A 85 3.74 -0.65 5.49
N SER A 86 2.58 -0.25 4.95
CA SER A 86 2.22 1.14 4.70
C SER A 86 1.73 1.81 5.99
N TRP A 87 1.75 3.14 6.08
CA TRP A 87 1.27 3.82 7.30
C TRP A 87 -0.23 3.62 7.53
N GLN A 88 -1.06 3.93 6.53
CA GLN A 88 -2.46 3.51 6.50
C GLN A 88 -2.56 2.03 6.08
N PRO A 89 -3.62 1.30 6.47
CA PRO A 89 -4.83 1.79 7.13
C PRO A 89 -4.79 1.70 8.66
N VAL A 90 -3.75 1.12 9.27
CA VAL A 90 -3.69 1.03 10.74
C VAL A 90 -3.42 2.39 11.36
N GLY A 91 -2.58 3.22 10.72
CA GLY A 91 -2.39 4.61 11.10
C GLY A 91 -1.74 4.78 12.46
N LYS A 92 -0.71 3.98 12.80
CA LYS A 92 0.05 4.17 14.05
C LYS A 92 0.58 5.61 14.13
N PRO A 93 0.76 6.16 15.35
CA PRO A 93 1.36 7.49 15.52
C PRO A 93 2.68 7.59 14.75
N LEU A 94 2.85 8.63 13.93
CA LEU A 94 4.07 8.80 13.15
C LEU A 94 5.22 9.31 14.03
N CYS A 95 6.44 8.91 13.70
CA CYS A 95 7.62 9.43 14.37
C CYS A 95 7.73 10.96 14.26
N VAL A 96 7.90 11.63 15.40
CA VAL A 96 8.16 13.08 15.48
C VAL A 96 9.63 13.30 15.83
N GLU A 97 10.28 14.21 15.11
CA GLU A 97 11.69 14.54 15.36
C GLU A 97 11.86 15.12 16.77
N GLY A 98 12.78 14.55 17.54
CA GLY A 98 13.06 14.95 18.93
C GLY A 98 12.20 14.26 19.99
N GLU A 99 11.23 13.41 19.60
CA GLU A 99 10.43 12.60 20.53
C GLU A 99 10.93 11.15 20.60
N PRO A 100 10.66 10.43 21.71
CA PRO A 100 10.91 9.00 21.79
C PRO A 100 10.14 8.24 20.70
N ALA A 101 10.83 7.38 19.96
CA ALA A 101 10.21 6.56 18.90
C ALA A 101 9.31 5.43 19.45
N GLU A 102 9.24 5.24 20.78
CA GLU A 102 8.45 4.17 21.39
C GLU A 102 6.96 4.38 21.12
N GLY A 103 6.32 3.36 20.56
CA GLY A 103 4.91 3.45 20.15
C GLY A 103 4.67 4.28 18.88
N GLN A 104 5.71 4.80 18.23
CA GLN A 104 5.63 5.57 16.98
C GLN A 104 6.18 4.75 15.80
N GLN A 105 5.54 4.87 14.64
CA GLN A 105 5.92 4.23 13.39
C GLN A 105 6.67 5.23 12.49
N LYS A 106 7.87 4.85 12.05
CA LYS A 106 8.56 5.55 10.97
C LYS A 106 8.13 4.93 9.65
N SER A 107 7.72 5.74 8.69
CA SER A 107 7.31 5.26 7.37
C SER A 107 7.82 6.19 6.27
N THR A 108 8.42 5.61 5.25
CA THR A 108 8.88 6.32 4.05
C THR A 108 8.42 5.57 2.81
N VAL A 109 8.16 6.30 1.72
CA VAL A 109 7.75 5.71 0.46
C VAL A 109 8.63 6.25 -0.66
N ARG A 110 9.09 5.37 -1.53
CA ARG A 110 9.81 5.73 -2.75
C ARG A 110 8.93 5.39 -3.94
N HIS A 111 8.57 6.41 -4.71
CA HIS A 111 7.91 6.22 -5.99
C HIS A 111 8.96 6.29 -7.10
N GLY A 112 9.21 5.15 -7.73
CA GLY A 112 10.08 5.04 -8.90
C GLY A 112 9.29 4.87 -10.18
N LEU A 113 10.00 4.63 -11.28
CA LEU A 113 9.39 4.41 -12.59
C LEU A 113 8.79 3.00 -12.69
N GLY A 114 7.47 2.89 -12.49
CA GLY A 114 6.72 1.62 -12.61
C GLY A 114 6.74 0.74 -11.36
N TYR A 115 7.29 1.24 -10.25
CA TYR A 115 7.32 0.56 -8.96
C TYR A 115 7.22 1.54 -7.79
N SER A 116 6.80 1.03 -6.63
CA SER A 116 6.81 1.79 -5.37
C SER A 116 7.34 0.93 -4.24
N ILE A 117 8.18 1.50 -3.37
CA ILE A 117 8.76 0.83 -2.20
C ILE A 117 8.27 1.53 -0.94
N PHE A 118 7.68 0.77 -0.03
CA PHE A 118 7.24 1.22 1.28
C PHE A 118 8.19 0.67 2.30
N HIS A 119 8.86 1.55 3.03
CA HIS A 119 9.70 1.17 4.14
C HIS A 119 9.05 1.64 5.44
N SER A 120 8.97 0.74 6.43
CA SER A 120 8.49 1.08 7.75
C SER A 120 9.33 0.44 8.84
N SER A 121 9.41 1.13 9.99
CA SER A 121 10.05 0.64 11.20
C SER A 121 9.14 0.91 12.39
N TYR A 122 8.86 -0.13 13.17
CA TYR A 122 8.04 -0.05 14.38
C TYR A 122 8.48 -1.12 15.38
N ARG A 123 8.74 -0.73 16.64
CA ARG A 123 9.09 -1.65 17.75
C ARG A 123 10.20 -2.67 17.42
N GLY A 124 11.22 -2.21 16.70
CA GLY A 124 12.38 -3.02 16.29
C GLY A 124 12.07 -4.06 15.19
N ILE A 125 10.95 -3.90 14.48
CA ILE A 125 10.64 -4.65 13.26
C ILE A 125 10.64 -3.67 12.09
N GLU A 126 11.48 -3.94 11.10
CA GLU A 126 11.50 -3.23 9.83
C GLU A 126 10.78 -4.04 8.76
N SER A 127 10.01 -3.36 7.92
CA SER A 127 9.33 -3.95 6.79
C SER A 127 9.59 -3.14 5.52
N GLU A 128 9.92 -3.83 4.44
CA GLU A 128 10.00 -3.28 3.09
C GLU A 128 8.97 -3.99 2.22
N ALA A 129 8.04 -3.24 1.62
CA ALA A 129 7.05 -3.76 0.68
C ALA A 129 7.22 -3.06 -0.67
N THR A 130 7.62 -3.83 -1.69
CA THR A 130 7.78 -3.35 -3.06
C THR A 130 6.63 -3.83 -3.93
N TYR A 131 5.97 -2.89 -4.59
CA TYR A 131 4.86 -3.14 -5.51
C TYR A 131 5.27 -2.75 -6.92
N PHE A 132 5.14 -3.69 -7.85
CA PHE A 132 5.41 -3.44 -9.26
C PHE A 132 4.68 -4.44 -10.15
N ILE A 133 4.53 -4.09 -11.42
CA ILE A 133 3.97 -4.97 -12.45
C ILE A 133 5.07 -5.17 -13.51
N PRO A 134 5.55 -6.40 -13.73
CA PRO A 134 6.58 -6.65 -14.74
C PRO A 134 6.07 -6.33 -16.14
N GLU A 135 7.01 -5.96 -17.01
CA GLU A 135 6.69 -5.69 -18.41
C GLU A 135 6.09 -6.92 -19.10
N GLY A 136 5.00 -6.72 -19.85
CA GLY A 136 4.31 -7.78 -20.57
C GLY A 136 3.54 -8.79 -19.71
N GLN A 137 3.52 -8.63 -18.38
CA GLN A 137 2.80 -9.52 -17.46
C GLN A 137 1.44 -8.94 -17.07
N ALA A 138 0.49 -9.84 -16.76
CA ALA A 138 -0.88 -9.48 -16.41
C ALA A 138 -1.19 -9.67 -14.92
N PHE A 139 -0.20 -9.43 -14.07
CA PHE A 139 -0.33 -9.57 -12.62
C PHE A 139 0.62 -8.61 -11.89
N GLU A 140 0.33 -8.36 -10.62
CA GLU A 140 1.13 -7.48 -9.75
C GLU A 140 1.97 -8.30 -8.78
N TYR A 141 3.24 -7.92 -8.57
CA TYR A 141 4.11 -8.50 -7.56
C TYR A 141 4.09 -7.65 -6.28
N TRP A 142 3.90 -8.31 -5.14
CA TRP A 142 4.06 -7.73 -3.81
C TRP A 142 5.25 -8.44 -3.15
N SER A 143 6.41 -7.81 -3.17
CA SER A 143 7.62 -8.34 -2.52
C SER A 143 7.70 -7.75 -1.12
N VAL A 144 7.58 -8.60 -0.09
CA VAL A 144 7.62 -8.17 1.31
C VAL A 144 8.84 -8.77 2.00
N LYS A 145 9.66 -7.91 2.59
CA LYS A 145 10.78 -8.28 3.47
C LYS A 145 10.49 -7.79 4.87
N VAL A 146 10.61 -8.67 5.86
CA VAL A 146 10.48 -8.33 7.29
C VAL A 146 11.80 -8.65 7.98
N THR A 147 12.33 -7.67 8.70
CA THR A 147 13.62 -7.77 9.39
C THR A 147 13.41 -7.49 10.87
N ASN A 148 13.83 -8.42 11.74
CA ASN A 148 13.93 -8.18 13.17
C ASN A 148 15.25 -7.48 13.46
N THR A 149 15.21 -6.25 13.98
CA THR A 149 16.39 -5.47 14.35
C THR A 149 16.67 -5.48 15.86
N THR A 150 15.89 -6.23 16.63
CA THR A 150 16.12 -6.45 18.06
C THR A 150 17.09 -7.59 18.32
N ASP A 151 17.57 -7.70 19.55
CA ASP A 151 18.43 -8.78 20.06
C ASP A 151 17.64 -10.01 20.54
N GLN A 152 16.32 -9.97 20.47
CA GLN A 152 15.43 -11.05 20.91
C GLN A 152 14.70 -11.68 19.72
N PRO A 153 14.49 -13.01 19.71
CA PRO A 153 13.62 -13.64 18.73
C PRO A 153 12.21 -13.06 18.78
N ARG A 154 11.59 -12.84 17.61
CA ARG A 154 10.23 -12.31 17.46
C ARG A 154 9.42 -13.23 16.56
N THR A 155 8.17 -13.45 16.92
CA THR A 155 7.20 -14.18 16.08
C THR A 155 6.25 -13.17 15.49
N ILE A 156 6.38 -12.93 14.18
CA ILE A 156 5.58 -11.93 13.47
C ILE A 156 4.66 -12.64 12.49
N SER A 157 3.37 -12.49 12.68
CA SER A 157 2.36 -12.91 11.71
C SER A 157 2.19 -11.83 10.64
N VAL A 158 2.14 -12.25 9.37
CA VAL A 158 2.01 -11.36 8.20
C VAL A 158 0.74 -11.69 7.44
N PHE A 159 -0.10 -10.68 7.19
CA PHE A 159 -1.39 -10.84 6.52
C PHE A 159 -1.49 -9.90 5.33
N SER A 160 -1.83 -10.44 4.15
CA SER A 160 -2.16 -9.64 2.99
C SER A 160 -3.66 -9.37 2.91
N TYR A 161 -4.03 -8.21 2.41
CA TYR A 161 -5.40 -7.85 2.10
C TYR A 161 -5.48 -7.09 0.78
N ALA A 162 -6.46 -7.48 -0.03
CA ALA A 162 -6.90 -6.72 -1.18
C ALA A 162 -8.42 -6.92 -1.32
N GLU A 163 -9.15 -5.87 -1.70
CA GLU A 163 -10.56 -6.00 -2.02
C GLU A 163 -10.71 -6.19 -3.53
N LEU A 164 -11.20 -7.36 -3.96
CA LEU A 164 -11.49 -7.64 -5.36
C LEU A 164 -12.72 -6.85 -5.81
N ALA A 165 -12.66 -6.33 -7.03
CA ALA A 165 -13.84 -5.80 -7.69
C ALA A 165 -14.78 -6.94 -8.11
N ASN A 166 -16.09 -6.75 -7.94
CA ASN A 166 -17.09 -7.73 -8.38
C ASN A 166 -17.47 -7.57 -9.86
N GLU A 167 -17.10 -6.44 -10.48
CA GLU A 167 -17.34 -6.16 -11.88
C GLU A 167 -16.19 -5.32 -12.46
N TRP A 168 -15.90 -5.48 -13.76
CA TRP A 168 -14.75 -4.84 -14.42
C TRP A 168 -14.94 -3.34 -14.67
N ASN A 169 -16.17 -2.89 -14.88
CA ASN A 169 -16.58 -1.49 -14.90
C ASN A 169 -16.61 -0.90 -13.48
N TYR A 170 -15.78 0.11 -13.27
CA TYR A 170 -15.59 0.71 -11.95
C TYR A 170 -16.85 1.34 -11.33
N ARG A 171 -17.85 1.75 -12.14
CA ARG A 171 -19.11 2.30 -11.60
C ARG A 171 -20.03 1.18 -11.14
N GLN A 172 -20.17 0.15 -11.97
CA GLN A 172 -21.04 -0.99 -11.66
C GLN A 172 -20.54 -1.76 -10.44
N ASP A 173 -19.22 -1.84 -10.24
CA ASP A 173 -18.61 -2.42 -9.03
C ASP A 173 -19.12 -1.79 -7.72
N LEU A 174 -19.44 -0.49 -7.74
CA LEU A 174 -19.87 0.24 -6.53
C LEU A 174 -21.39 0.43 -6.45
N GLU A 175 -22.09 0.48 -7.58
CA GLU A 175 -23.54 0.73 -7.65
C GLU A 175 -24.35 -0.55 -7.64
N ASN A 176 -23.84 -1.63 -8.23
CA ASN A 176 -24.59 -2.84 -8.52
C ASN A 176 -24.20 -4.00 -7.59
N LEU A 177 -24.48 -3.82 -6.30
CA LEU A 177 -24.21 -4.83 -5.27
C LEU A 177 -25.01 -6.13 -5.47
N GLN A 178 -26.07 -6.12 -6.30
CA GLN A 178 -26.83 -7.32 -6.64
C GLN A 178 -25.96 -8.34 -7.40
N TYR A 179 -25.04 -7.89 -8.26
CA TYR A 179 -24.11 -8.81 -8.95
C TYR A 179 -23.20 -9.56 -7.98
N SER A 180 -22.82 -8.96 -6.84
CA SER A 180 -22.05 -9.66 -5.80
C SER A 180 -22.77 -10.89 -5.27
N GLN A 181 -24.12 -10.91 -5.27
CA GLN A 181 -24.90 -12.08 -4.86
C GLN A 181 -24.91 -13.22 -5.89
N TYR A 182 -24.60 -12.93 -7.15
CA TYR A 182 -24.54 -13.92 -8.23
C TYR A 182 -23.12 -14.40 -8.57
N VAL A 183 -22.09 -13.66 -8.13
CA VAL A 183 -20.66 -14.00 -8.35
C VAL A 183 -20.13 -14.95 -7.26
N VAL A 184 -20.78 -15.03 -6.10
CA VAL A 184 -20.47 -16.01 -5.04
C VAL A 184 -21.36 -17.24 -5.23
N VAL A 185 -21.00 -18.10 -6.19
CA VAL A 185 -21.49 -19.49 -6.28
C VAL A 185 -20.30 -20.42 -6.48
#